data_AF-A0A381SQP3-F1
#
_entry.id   AF-A0A381SQP3-F1
#
_cell.length_a   1.000
_cell.length_b   1.000
_cell.length_c   1.000
_cell.angle_alpha   90.00
_cell.angle_beta   90.00
_cell.angle_gamma   90.00
#
_symmetry.space_group_name_H-M   'P 1'
#
loop_
_entity.id
_entity.type
_entity.pdbx_description
1 polymer ?
#
loop_
_entity_poly.entity_id
_entity_poly.type
_entity_poly.pdbx_seq_one_letter_code
_entity_poly.pdbx_strand_id
1 'polypeptide(L)'
;MMPGMGRMNPRMMKKLQKQLKQSTEEIDATEVIIRTPEKELYFDAPAVTAMDMMGQKSYQVVGEPQERPLGSGSAAAGDGGAGNGDTGEIPAEDVVLVATQAGVSEDMALKALRECNGEPAEAIIQLMED
;
A
#
# COMPACT_ATOMS: atom_id res chain seq x y z
N MET A 1 46.18 4.36 8.50
CA MET A 1 46.36 2.94 8.13
C MET A 1 46.36 2.12 9.42
N MET A 2 45.42 1.19 9.60
CA MET A 2 45.33 0.35 10.82
C MET A 2 46.26 -0.88 10.69
N PRO A 3 47.17 -1.13 11.65
CA PRO A 3 48.05 -2.30 11.67
C PRO A 3 47.33 -3.51 12.31
N GLY A 4 47.21 -4.62 11.58
CA GLY A 4 46.59 -5.86 12.09
C GLY A 4 45.91 -6.75 11.05
N MET A 5 45.72 -6.29 9.82
CA MET A 5 45.09 -7.07 8.74
C MET A 5 46.09 -7.96 7.99
N GLY A 6 46.99 -8.62 8.71
CA GLY A 6 47.95 -9.57 8.18
C GLY A 6 47.69 -10.95 8.76
N ARG A 7 47.27 -11.91 7.91
CA ARG A 7 46.98 -13.33 8.20
C ARG A 7 45.55 -13.67 8.65
N MET A 8 44.55 -13.14 7.96
CA MET A 8 43.24 -13.80 7.96
C MET A 8 43.34 -15.07 7.11
N ASN A 9 43.06 -16.23 7.73
CA ASN A 9 43.27 -17.55 7.11
C ASN A 9 42.43 -17.65 5.81
N PRO A 10 43.02 -17.88 4.62
CA PRO A 10 42.32 -17.77 3.32
C PRO A 10 41.15 -18.76 3.20
N ARG A 11 41.16 -19.85 3.96
CA ARG A 11 40.04 -20.81 4.06
C ARG A 11 38.86 -20.26 4.86
N MET A 12 39.09 -19.47 5.91
CA MET A 12 38.03 -18.79 6.66
C MET A 12 37.40 -17.67 5.83
N MET A 13 38.21 -16.89 5.10
CA MET A 13 37.71 -15.83 4.20
C MET A 13 36.79 -16.38 3.11
N LYS A 14 37.16 -17.50 2.48
CA LYS A 14 36.30 -18.17 1.48
C LYS A 14 34.99 -18.69 2.07
N LYS A 15 35.02 -19.21 3.31
CA LYS A 15 33.83 -19.71 4.00
C LYS A 15 32.89 -18.56 4.38
N LEU A 16 33.45 -17.47 4.88
CA LEU A 16 32.74 -16.22 5.17
C LEU A 16 32.11 -15.62 3.92
N GLN A 17 32.85 -15.56 2.79
CA GLN A 17 32.33 -15.08 1.51
C GLN A 17 31.21 -15.97 0.97
N LYS A 18 31.33 -17.29 1.08
CA LYS A 18 30.29 -18.22 0.62
C LYS A 18 29.01 -18.10 1.45
N GLN A 19 29.16 -17.88 2.76
CA GLN A 19 28.05 -17.68 3.68
C GLN A 19 27.36 -16.33 3.44
N LEU A 20 28.12 -15.25 3.23
CA LEU A 20 27.58 -13.94 2.83
C LEU A 20 26.84 -14.00 1.48
N LYS A 21 27.41 -14.69 0.48
CA LYS A 21 26.76 -14.91 -0.82
C LYS A 21 25.49 -15.76 -0.75
N GLN A 22 25.34 -16.59 0.28
CA GLN A 22 24.10 -17.35 0.52
C GLN A 22 23.08 -16.57 1.35
N SER A 23 23.53 -15.57 2.11
CA SER A 23 22.67 -14.74 2.93
C SER A 23 21.97 -13.64 2.15
N THR A 24 22.45 -13.25 0.97
CA THR A 24 21.87 -12.17 0.15
C THR A 24 21.11 -12.74 -1.04
N GLU A 25 19.85 -12.33 -1.19
CA GLU A 25 18.95 -12.73 -2.27
C GLU A 25 18.33 -11.48 -2.91
N GLU A 26 18.43 -11.36 -4.24
CA GLU A 26 17.74 -10.29 -4.98
C GLU A 26 16.30 -10.74 -5.26
N ILE A 27 15.35 -9.87 -4.92
CA ILE A 27 13.92 -10.10 -5.11
C ILE A 27 13.45 -9.19 -6.24
N ASP A 28 12.92 -9.81 -7.30
CA ASP A 28 12.24 -9.12 -8.39
C ASP A 28 10.81 -8.78 -7.93
N ALA A 29 10.67 -7.63 -7.27
CA ALA A 29 9.40 -7.19 -6.70
C ALA A 29 8.65 -6.31 -7.71
N THR A 30 7.39 -6.67 -7.99
CA THR A 30 6.51 -5.85 -8.83
C THR A 30 6.05 -4.59 -8.12
N GLU A 31 5.81 -4.67 -6.80
CA GLU A 31 5.42 -3.53 -5.98
C GLU A 31 5.86 -3.73 -4.52
N VAL A 32 6.09 -2.61 -3.81
CA VAL A 32 6.26 -2.59 -2.35
C VAL A 32 5.34 -1.54 -1.76
N ILE A 33 4.62 -1.91 -0.70
CA ILE A 33 3.73 -1.01 0.03
C ILE A 33 4.22 -0.93 1.47
N ILE A 34 4.67 0.26 1.88
CA ILE A 34 5.02 0.54 3.28
C ILE A 34 3.87 1.32 3.90
N ARG A 35 3.02 0.63 4.66
CA ARG A 35 1.93 1.25 5.41
C ARG A 35 2.45 1.80 6.74
N THR A 36 2.34 3.11 6.91
CA THR A 36 2.59 3.79 8.18
C THR A 36 1.25 4.20 8.82
N PRO A 37 1.20 4.60 10.09
CA PRO A 37 -0.04 5.08 10.71
C PRO A 37 -0.62 6.36 10.10
N GLU A 38 0.13 7.09 9.27
CA GLU A 38 -0.28 8.37 8.68
C GLU A 38 -0.51 8.30 7.16
N LYS A 39 0.25 7.45 6.47
CA LYS A 39 0.25 7.34 5.01
C LYS A 39 0.79 6.00 4.52
N GLU A 40 0.56 5.71 3.24
CA GLU A 40 1.18 4.59 2.53
C GLU A 40 2.26 5.12 1.59
N LEU A 41 3.41 4.44 1.57
CA LEU A 41 4.45 4.65 0.55
C LEU A 41 4.35 3.50 -0.45
N TYR A 42 3.96 3.83 -1.68
CA TYR A 42 3.85 2.90 -2.79
C TYR A 42 5.10 2.97 -3.66
N PHE A 43 5.75 1.84 -3.90
CA PHE A 43 6.86 1.73 -4.82
C PHE A 43 6.45 0.85 -6.01
N ASP A 44 6.52 1.40 -7.22
CA ASP A 44 6.31 0.66 -8.47
C ASP A 44 7.64 0.07 -8.95
N ALA A 45 7.68 -1.24 -9.18
CA ALA A 45 8.87 -1.99 -9.59
C ALA A 45 10.18 -1.63 -8.85
N PRO A 46 10.22 -1.69 -7.50
CA PRO A 46 11.43 -1.37 -6.75
C PRO A 46 12.49 -2.47 -6.84
N ALA A 47 13.75 -2.07 -6.72
CA ALA A 47 14.84 -3.02 -6.50
C ALA A 47 14.85 -3.44 -5.02
N VAL A 48 14.59 -4.73 -4.76
CA VAL A 48 14.56 -5.28 -3.40
C VAL A 48 15.67 -6.30 -3.21
N THR A 49 16.42 -6.16 -2.12
CA THR A 49 17.43 -7.15 -1.71
C THR A 49 17.12 -7.64 -0.30
N ALA A 50 16.97 -8.95 -0.13
CA ALA A 50 16.81 -9.59 1.17
C ALA A 50 18.16 -10.09 1.68
N MET A 51 18.44 -9.88 2.96
CA MET A 51 19.58 -10.45 3.65
C MET A 51 19.11 -11.20 4.90
N ASP A 52 19.36 -12.51 4.95
CA ASP A 52 19.09 -13.37 6.12
C ASP A 52 20.35 -13.50 6.98
N MET A 53 20.27 -12.93 8.19
CA MET A 53 21.28 -13.10 9.23
C MET A 53 20.65 -13.80 10.42
N MET A 54 21.02 -15.06 10.64
CA MET A 54 20.63 -15.83 11.83
C MET A 54 19.10 -15.93 12.02
N GLY A 55 18.33 -16.00 10.92
CA GLY A 55 16.86 -16.10 10.96
C GLY A 55 16.14 -14.76 11.02
N GLN A 56 16.88 -13.64 11.04
CA GLN A 56 16.31 -12.30 10.87
C GLN A 56 16.54 -11.85 9.43
N LYS A 57 15.43 -11.67 8.70
CA LYS A 57 15.46 -11.12 7.34
C LYS A 57 15.46 -9.60 7.41
N SER A 58 16.45 -9.00 6.78
CA SER A 58 16.49 -7.56 6.49
C SER A 58 16.21 -7.35 5.01
N TYR A 59 15.43 -6.32 4.67
CA TYR A 59 15.10 -6.00 3.29
C TYR A 59 15.59 -4.59 3.00
N GLN A 60 16.31 -4.44 1.90
CA GLN A 60 16.71 -3.14 1.37
C GLN A 60 15.86 -2.87 0.13
N VAL A 61 15.08 -1.80 0.18
CA VAL A 61 14.21 -1.36 -0.91
C VAL A 61 14.80 -0.07 -1.48
N VAL A 62 15.06 -0.06 -2.78
CA VAL A 62 15.56 1.11 -3.50
C VAL A 62 14.58 1.41 -4.64
N GLY A 63 14.00 2.61 -4.61
CA GLY A 63 13.03 3.07 -5.60
C GLY A 63 12.49 4.45 -5.26
N GLU A 64 11.65 5.00 -6.14
CA GLU A 64 10.96 6.27 -5.91
C GLU A 64 9.59 6.01 -5.28
N PRO A 65 9.34 6.44 -4.04
CA PRO A 65 8.04 6.23 -3.40
C PRO A 65 7.00 7.26 -3.86
N GLN A 66 5.77 6.80 -4.06
CA GLN A 66 4.59 7.64 -4.16
C GLN A 66 3.81 7.61 -2.84
N GLU A 67 3.49 8.79 -2.31
CA GLU A 67 2.66 8.90 -1.11
C GLU A 67 1.20 8.73 -1.47
N ARG A 68 0.53 7.77 -0.82
CA ARG A 68 -0.92 7.59 -0.92
C ARG A 68 -1.56 7.76 0.47
N PRO A 69 -2.72 8.43 0.57
CA PRO A 69 -3.49 8.44 1.81
C PRO A 69 -3.90 7.01 2.18
N LEU A 70 -4.00 6.76 3.48
CA LEU A 70 -4.43 5.47 4.03
C LEU A 70 -5.81 5.10 3.48
N GLY A 71 -5.87 4.09 2.61
CA GLY A 71 -7.12 3.64 2.00
C GLY A 71 -7.00 3.10 0.57
N SER A 72 -5.90 3.37 -0.14
CA SER A 72 -5.82 3.08 -1.58
C SER A 72 -5.52 1.60 -1.96
N GLY A 73 -5.28 0.67 -1.03
CA GLY A 73 -4.87 -0.68 -1.44
C GLY A 73 -4.91 -1.78 -0.39
N SER A 74 -6.06 -2.45 -0.29
CA SER A 74 -6.25 -3.90 -0.10
C SER A 74 -7.69 -4.13 0.35
N ALA A 75 -8.65 -4.04 -0.57
CA ALA A 75 -9.22 -5.23 -1.19
C ALA A 75 -8.17 -6.26 -1.67
N ALA A 76 -7.90 -7.27 -0.83
CA ALA A 76 -8.16 -8.68 -1.14
C ALA A 76 -7.21 -9.62 -0.37
N ALA A 77 -7.70 -10.20 0.72
CA ALA A 77 -7.51 -11.61 1.06
C ALA A 77 -8.34 -11.94 2.31
N GLY A 78 -9.57 -12.42 2.12
CA GLY A 78 -10.41 -12.89 3.22
C GLY A 78 -11.87 -13.04 2.83
N ASP A 79 -12.18 -14.17 2.20
CA ASP A 79 -13.50 -14.73 1.99
C ASP A 79 -14.49 -14.49 3.15
N GLY A 80 -15.69 -13.99 2.81
CA GLY A 80 -16.93 -14.17 3.58
C GLY A 80 -17.03 -13.53 4.97
N GLY A 81 -17.73 -12.39 5.08
CA GLY A 81 -18.34 -12.01 6.35
C GLY A 81 -18.61 -10.53 6.53
N ALA A 82 -19.90 -10.18 6.55
CA ALA A 82 -20.47 -8.90 6.93
C ALA A 82 -19.79 -8.22 8.14
N GLY A 83 -19.71 -6.88 8.10
CA GLY A 83 -19.61 -6.08 9.31
C GLY A 83 -18.77 -4.81 9.20
N ASN A 84 -19.42 -3.72 8.77
CA ASN A 84 -19.16 -2.30 9.01
C ASN A 84 -17.91 -1.88 9.79
N GLY A 85 -17.21 -0.89 9.22
CA GLY A 85 -16.21 -0.09 9.92
C GLY A 85 -15.79 1.16 9.16
N ASP A 86 -16.74 2.07 8.94
CA ASP A 86 -16.54 3.53 9.01
C ASP A 86 -15.31 4.13 8.30
N THR A 87 -15.38 4.25 6.97
CA THR A 87 -14.78 5.38 6.22
C THR A 87 -15.52 5.46 4.89
N GLY A 88 -16.49 6.38 4.81
CA GLY A 88 -17.38 6.57 3.65
C GLY A 88 -16.66 7.08 2.41
N GLU A 89 -15.95 6.20 1.70
CA GLU A 89 -15.60 6.39 0.31
C GLU A 89 -16.85 6.08 -0.53
N ILE A 90 -17.63 7.12 -0.80
CA ILE A 90 -18.75 7.04 -1.73
C ILE A 90 -18.18 6.69 -3.12
N PRO A 91 -18.66 5.62 -3.77
CA PRO A 91 -18.24 5.27 -5.12
C PRO A 91 -18.45 6.42 -6.09
N ALA A 92 -17.46 6.71 -6.94
CA ALA A 92 -17.59 7.77 -7.95
C ALA A 92 -18.76 7.49 -8.93
N GLU A 93 -19.09 6.22 -9.15
CA GLU A 93 -20.27 5.80 -9.92
C GLU A 93 -21.58 6.26 -9.31
N ASP A 94 -21.71 6.21 -7.98
CA ASP A 94 -22.90 6.67 -7.27
C ASP A 94 -23.02 8.19 -7.35
N VAL A 95 -21.89 8.92 -7.23
CA VAL A 95 -21.88 10.40 -7.40
C VAL A 95 -22.37 10.78 -8.79
N VAL A 96 -21.88 10.11 -9.83
CA VAL A 96 -22.30 10.38 -11.22
C VAL A 96 -23.76 10.00 -11.44
N LEU A 97 -24.22 8.88 -10.87
CA LEU A 97 -25.61 8.43 -10.96
C LEU A 97 -26.56 9.44 -10.31
N VAL A 98 -26.25 9.88 -9.08
CA VAL A 98 -27.05 10.88 -8.37
C VAL A 98 -27.02 12.23 -9.10
N ALA A 99 -25.85 12.70 -9.55
CA ALA A 99 -25.73 13.94 -10.30
C ALA A 99 -26.54 13.94 -11.60
N THR A 100 -26.51 12.82 -12.34
CA THR A 100 -27.23 12.68 -13.62
C THR A 100 -28.73 12.57 -13.41
N GLN A 101 -29.18 11.83 -12.39
CA GLN A 101 -30.61 11.64 -12.13
C GLN A 101 -31.25 12.87 -11.48
N ALA A 102 -30.58 13.49 -10.50
CA ALA A 102 -31.06 14.71 -9.84
C ALA A 102 -30.75 16.00 -10.62
N GLY A 103 -29.90 15.93 -11.65
CA GLY A 103 -29.55 17.11 -12.47
C GLY A 103 -28.69 18.15 -11.75
N VAL A 104 -27.91 17.73 -10.75
CA VAL A 104 -27.05 18.61 -9.92
C VAL A 104 -25.56 18.40 -10.24
N SER A 105 -24.71 19.31 -9.77
CA SER A 105 -23.26 19.15 -9.85
C SER A 105 -22.77 17.98 -9.00
N GLU A 106 -21.67 17.34 -9.42
CA GLU A 106 -21.03 16.23 -8.68
C GLU A 106 -20.73 16.60 -7.22
N ASP A 107 -20.33 17.84 -6.92
CA ASP A 107 -20.12 18.32 -5.55
C ASP A 107 -21.39 18.27 -4.67
N MET A 108 -22.56 18.53 -5.25
CA MET A 108 -23.85 18.49 -4.56
C MET A 108 -24.33 17.05 -4.39
N ALA A 109 -24.19 16.24 -5.44
CA ALA A 109 -24.47 14.81 -5.39
C ALA A 109 -23.62 14.12 -4.30
N LEU A 110 -22.34 14.48 -4.19
CA LEU A 110 -21.41 13.93 -3.21
C LEU A 110 -21.79 14.35 -1.78
N LYS A 111 -22.28 15.58 -1.57
CA LYS A 111 -22.82 15.99 -0.26
C LYS A 111 -24.08 15.20 0.10
N ALA A 112 -25.03 15.09 -0.82
CA ALA A 112 -26.27 14.33 -0.58
C ALA A 112 -25.98 12.86 -0.26
N LEU A 113 -25.05 12.24 -1.00
CA LEU A 113 -24.60 10.88 -0.71
C LEU A 113 -23.92 10.77 0.66
N ARG A 114 -23.18 11.78 1.13
CA ARG A 114 -22.62 11.77 2.49
C ARG A 114 -23.69 11.83 3.56
N GLU A 115 -24.72 12.65 3.34
CA GLU A 115 -25.85 12.78 4.27
C GLU A 115 -26.71 11.51 4.30
N CYS A 116 -26.86 10.85 3.15
CA CYS A 116 -27.58 9.59 2.99
C CYS A 116 -26.70 8.34 3.20
N ASN A 117 -25.59 8.43 3.95
CA ASN A 117 -24.69 7.29 4.24
C ASN A 117 -24.22 6.46 3.02
N GLY A 118 -24.12 7.08 1.85
CA GLY A 118 -23.74 6.45 0.59
C GLY A 118 -24.88 5.77 -0.15
N GLU A 119 -26.15 6.02 0.21
CA GLU A 119 -27.32 5.47 -0.47
C GLU A 119 -27.76 6.36 -1.64
N PRO A 120 -27.50 5.97 -2.92
CA PRO A 120 -27.82 6.81 -4.07
C PRO A 120 -29.32 7.05 -4.27
N ALA A 121 -30.16 6.07 -3.93
CA ALA A 121 -31.60 6.22 -4.04
C ALA A 121 -32.15 7.29 -3.07
N GLU A 122 -31.71 7.27 -1.81
CA GLU A 122 -32.10 8.29 -0.83
C GLU A 122 -31.56 9.66 -1.21
N ALA A 123 -30.30 9.74 -1.65
CA ALA A 123 -29.69 10.99 -2.09
C ALA A 123 -30.43 11.62 -3.29
N ILE A 124 -30.89 10.81 -4.25
CA ILE A 124 -31.71 11.30 -5.38
C ILE A 124 -33.04 11.85 -4.87
N ILE A 125 -33.73 11.13 -3.99
CA ILE A 125 -35.03 11.57 -3.46
C ILE A 125 -34.85 12.88 -2.70
N GLN A 126 -33.87 12.96 -1.79
CA GLN A 126 -33.55 14.17 -1.04
C GLN A 126 -33.29 15.36 -1.97
N LEU A 127 -32.47 15.19 -3.00
CA LEU A 127 -32.16 16.26 -3.96
C LEU A 127 -33.31 16.63 -4.90
N MET A 128 -34.30 15.76 -5.09
CA MET A 128 -35.49 16.04 -5.88
C MET A 128 -36.62 16.66 -5.05
N GLU A 129 -36.59 16.50 -3.72
CA GLU A 129 -37.56 17.08 -2.78
C GLU A 129 -37.18 18.50 -2.32
N ASP A 130 -35.92 18.89 -2.47
CA ASP A 130 -35.38 20.26 -2.27
C ASP A 130 -35.52 21.15 -3.54
#